data_AF-A0AAC9VMS9-F1
#
_entry.id   AF-A0AAC9VMS9-F1
#
_cell.length_a   1.000
_cell.length_b   1.000
_cell.length_c   1.000
_cell.angle_alpha   90.00
_cell.angle_beta   90.00
_cell.angle_gamma   90.00
#
_symmetry.space_group_name_H-M   'P 1'
#
loop_
_entity.id
_entity.type
_entity.pdbx_description
1 polymer ?
#
loop_
_entity_poly.entity_id
_entity_poly.type
_entity_poly.pdbx_seq_one_letter_code
_entity_poly.pdbx_strand_id
1 'polypeptide(L)'
;MTFEQGSIDGGEGNDHYILLQNSTSENVIAHIYEVKDDFSFINLHYNVADITSVFLKKDHDIYSINITLRNKNKTETTLALHDIYSFEKEDFEKKYLLLNNQYIFSTLDGFLLFPNWPQVIEKNLEGAFPLSLTFNAQYNLFSDIENRSDIKNFSKEQINFIFRKIAQQDLLIVGEKRFFLPESVKLMMADTPFNDKLIGDSENNLFISRRGNDQLEGGAGRDIYRIEHPDDNERRIWINNNDNSTNPDYDLLILPVGIEQMNIIFKGSDDVILKTKSSNQKEKLEIVFWQFMKNKSYQHITILDAHYQLYHIEVNEEGKIYLDQYDAHMVPTEKEDHLVLTDGDYFTEEKLDAGSGDDLIIDHSHHHPTLHGGDGNDRIIATGNGNKWLYGDAGNDTILAYEGNNFIYGGTGNDFLSGGVGDDIYLITPNDGHTVIEDTGGNDTLILYGMDEGEFHTVEEGEDLVFKLSNPEFENRFSVKIKKGARGADEQKIETVKIHHPDLKKTITADAQKEMTQEEKEKREHIPPELMKELMSYFNDNQSGSFRQKIARDQDQLISVLSN
;
A
#
# COMPACT_ATOMS: atom_id res chain seq x y z
N MET A 1 31.63 -2.16 -34.46
CA MET A 1 32.25 -1.30 -35.49
C MET A 1 32.92 -0.10 -34.82
N THR A 2 34.09 0.34 -35.30
CA THR A 2 34.90 1.42 -34.67
C THR A 2 35.08 2.60 -35.61
N PHE A 3 34.87 3.83 -35.14
CA PHE A 3 34.90 5.03 -35.99
C PHE A 3 35.08 6.34 -35.20
N GLU A 4 35.54 7.39 -35.88
CA GLU A 4 35.65 8.77 -35.34
C GLU A 4 34.59 9.71 -35.93
N GLN A 5 34.20 9.49 -37.20
CA GLN A 5 33.27 10.30 -37.98
C GLN A 5 32.73 9.48 -39.16
N GLY A 6 31.75 10.03 -39.88
CA GLY A 6 31.18 9.38 -41.07
C GLY A 6 29.87 8.68 -40.74
N SER A 7 29.46 7.71 -41.57
CA SER A 7 28.18 6.99 -41.41
C SER A 7 28.40 5.49 -41.25
N ILE A 8 27.69 4.90 -40.30
CA ILE A 8 27.62 3.45 -40.09
C ILE A 8 26.15 3.02 -40.11
N ASP A 9 25.90 1.91 -40.77
CA ASP A 9 24.63 1.19 -40.78
C ASP A 9 24.84 -0.14 -40.04
N GLY A 10 24.07 -0.38 -38.97
CA GLY A 10 24.12 -1.60 -38.17
C GLY A 10 23.66 -2.84 -38.92
N GLY A 11 22.64 -2.69 -39.75
CA GLY A 11 21.89 -3.81 -40.30
C GLY A 11 20.81 -4.30 -39.32
N GLU A 12 20.48 -5.58 -39.39
CA GLU A 12 19.49 -6.19 -38.50
C GLU A 12 20.15 -6.78 -37.24
N GLY A 13 19.57 -6.49 -36.08
CA GLY A 13 19.90 -7.13 -34.81
C GLY A 13 20.68 -6.24 -33.85
N ASN A 14 21.23 -6.86 -32.79
CA ASN A 14 21.92 -6.10 -31.75
C ASN A 14 23.35 -5.75 -32.18
N ASP A 15 23.61 -4.47 -32.42
CA ASP A 15 24.91 -3.99 -32.84
C ASP A 15 25.76 -3.43 -31.70
N HIS A 16 27.08 -3.41 -31.96
CA HIS A 16 28.06 -2.84 -31.03
C HIS A 16 28.94 -1.83 -31.73
N TYR A 17 28.89 -0.58 -31.27
CA TYR A 17 29.67 0.55 -31.79
C TYR A 17 30.74 0.98 -30.81
N ILE A 18 31.86 1.45 -31.35
CA ILE A 18 32.95 2.08 -30.60
C ILE A 18 33.22 3.44 -31.25
N LEU A 19 32.82 4.51 -30.58
CA LEU A 19 33.08 5.88 -31.03
C LEU A 19 34.37 6.41 -30.41
N LEU A 20 35.36 6.66 -31.26
CA LEU A 20 36.66 7.21 -30.91
C LEU A 20 36.64 8.75 -30.89
N GLN A 21 37.57 9.35 -30.16
CA GLN A 21 37.74 10.81 -30.21
C GLN A 21 38.19 11.28 -31.58
N ASN A 22 37.56 12.36 -32.06
CA ASN A 22 37.96 13.00 -33.31
C ASN A 22 39.37 13.59 -33.19
N SER A 23 40.22 13.20 -34.13
CA SER A 23 41.61 13.65 -34.21
C SER A 23 41.80 14.90 -35.10
N THR A 24 40.79 15.29 -35.87
CA THR A 24 40.87 16.41 -36.82
C THR A 24 40.73 17.78 -36.15
N SER A 25 41.11 18.87 -36.84
CA SER A 25 40.98 20.24 -36.33
C SER A 25 39.57 20.81 -36.43
N GLU A 26 38.64 20.10 -37.04
CA GLU A 26 37.27 20.55 -37.31
C GLU A 26 36.26 19.78 -36.47
N ASN A 27 35.08 20.36 -36.28
CA ASN A 27 33.96 19.64 -35.69
C ASN A 27 33.44 18.59 -36.68
N VAL A 28 33.06 17.42 -36.19
CA VAL A 28 32.65 16.28 -37.02
C VAL A 28 31.30 15.72 -36.58
N ILE A 29 30.66 14.99 -37.49
CA ILE A 29 29.43 14.25 -37.21
C ILE A 29 29.68 12.76 -37.47
N ALA A 30 29.26 11.95 -36.49
CA ALA A 30 29.28 10.51 -36.50
C ALA A 30 27.83 10.03 -36.58
N HIS A 31 27.45 9.43 -37.70
CA HIS A 31 26.08 8.99 -37.96
C HIS A 31 25.95 7.49 -37.73
N ILE A 32 24.93 7.09 -36.96
CA ILE A 32 24.50 5.69 -36.83
C ILE A 32 23.08 5.59 -37.38
N TYR A 33 22.88 4.61 -38.25
CA TYR A 33 21.59 4.17 -38.76
C TYR A 33 21.34 2.76 -38.25
N GLU A 34 20.13 2.53 -37.74
CA GLU A 34 19.68 1.24 -37.23
C GLU A 34 18.33 0.86 -37.84
N VAL A 35 18.09 -0.43 -37.94
CA VAL A 35 16.76 -0.95 -38.28
C VAL A 35 15.84 -0.80 -37.06
N LYS A 36 14.53 -0.73 -37.32
CA LYS A 36 13.51 -0.51 -36.29
C LYS A 36 13.48 -1.69 -35.30
N ASP A 37 13.26 -1.36 -34.03
CA ASP A 37 13.09 -2.30 -32.91
C ASP A 37 14.39 -3.00 -32.47
N ASP A 38 15.55 -2.49 -32.89
CA ASP A 38 16.86 -3.00 -32.49
C ASP A 38 17.34 -2.41 -31.15
N PHE A 39 18.21 -3.19 -30.50
CA PHE A 39 18.84 -2.85 -29.23
C PHE A 39 20.37 -2.88 -29.36
N SER A 40 20.99 -1.70 -29.32
CA SER A 40 22.41 -1.55 -29.66
C SER A 40 23.25 -0.95 -28.54
N PHE A 41 24.52 -1.34 -28.49
CA PHE A 41 25.49 -0.88 -27.51
C PHE A 41 26.47 0.11 -28.14
N ILE A 42 26.70 1.24 -27.48
CA ILE A 42 27.63 2.27 -27.94
C ILE A 42 28.70 2.54 -26.88
N ASN A 43 29.92 2.08 -27.13
CA ASN A 43 31.08 2.40 -26.31
C ASN A 43 31.67 3.74 -26.75
N LEU A 44 31.53 4.75 -25.89
CA LEU A 44 32.12 6.06 -26.08
C LEU A 44 33.53 6.05 -25.49
N HIS A 45 34.55 6.24 -26.32
CA HIS A 45 35.92 6.55 -25.85
C HIS A 45 36.03 8.02 -25.40
N TYR A 46 35.05 8.43 -24.60
CA TYR A 46 34.87 9.75 -23.99
C TYR A 46 34.53 9.54 -22.52
N ASN A 47 34.83 10.53 -21.69
CA ASN A 47 34.39 10.54 -20.30
C ASN A 47 32.95 11.03 -20.21
N VAL A 48 32.24 10.74 -19.12
CA VAL A 48 30.86 11.21 -18.94
C VAL A 48 30.75 12.74 -18.99
N ALA A 49 31.76 13.45 -18.46
CA ALA A 49 31.82 14.91 -18.46
C ALA A 49 32.06 15.52 -19.86
N ASP A 50 32.45 14.70 -20.85
CA ASP A 50 32.62 15.16 -22.24
C ASP A 50 31.26 15.27 -22.96
N ILE A 51 30.17 14.70 -22.43
CA ILE A 51 28.82 14.90 -22.93
C ILE A 51 28.37 16.32 -22.59
N THR A 52 28.15 17.14 -23.61
CA THR A 52 27.84 18.56 -23.44
C THR A 52 26.37 18.89 -23.69
N SER A 53 25.71 18.14 -24.58
CA SER A 53 24.28 18.28 -24.82
C SER A 53 23.70 17.03 -25.47
N VAL A 54 22.40 16.82 -25.25
CA VAL A 54 21.59 15.78 -25.88
C VAL A 54 20.31 16.43 -26.36
N PHE A 55 20.01 16.36 -27.64
CA PHE A 55 18.85 17.06 -28.20
C PHE A 55 18.25 16.33 -29.40
N LEU A 56 16.94 16.50 -29.57
CA LEU A 56 16.23 16.03 -30.75
C LEU A 56 16.51 17.01 -31.90
N LYS A 57 17.02 16.51 -33.02
CA LYS A 57 17.16 17.27 -34.26
C LYS A 57 16.17 16.75 -35.28
N LYS A 58 15.43 17.69 -35.84
CA LYS A 58 14.57 17.45 -37.00
C LYS A 58 15.34 17.77 -38.28
N ASP A 59 15.35 16.81 -39.19
CA ASP A 59 15.74 17.03 -40.58
C ASP A 59 14.61 16.51 -41.49
N HIS A 60 13.86 17.43 -42.10
CA HIS A 60 12.62 17.11 -42.82
C HIS A 60 11.60 16.35 -41.93
N ASP A 61 11.31 15.09 -42.24
CA ASP A 61 10.42 14.21 -41.46
C ASP A 61 11.19 13.18 -40.62
N ILE A 62 12.53 13.28 -40.58
CA ILE A 62 13.42 12.41 -39.81
C ILE A 62 13.76 13.10 -38.50
N TYR A 63 13.64 12.36 -37.39
CA TYR A 63 13.98 12.84 -36.06
C TYR A 63 15.14 12.03 -35.50
N SER A 64 16.32 12.66 -35.48
CA SER A 64 17.55 12.10 -34.95
C SER A 64 17.75 12.57 -33.51
N ILE A 65 18.32 11.73 -32.66
CA ILE A 65 18.90 12.21 -31.39
C ILE A 65 20.36 12.51 -31.63
N ASN A 66 20.76 13.73 -31.28
CA ASN A 66 22.15 14.16 -31.32
C ASN A 66 22.72 14.25 -29.92
N ILE A 67 23.92 13.70 -29.75
CA ILE A 67 24.72 13.80 -28.54
C ILE A 67 26.01 14.53 -28.91
N THR A 68 26.24 15.71 -28.34
CA THR A 68 27.46 16.49 -28.60
C THR A 68 28.52 16.16 -27.55
N LEU A 69 29.68 15.72 -28.02
CA LEU A 69 30.82 15.28 -27.23
C LEU A 69 32.01 16.20 -27.44
N ARG A 70 32.66 16.62 -26.36
CA ARG A 70 33.89 17.43 -26.41
C ARG A 70 35.12 16.55 -26.60
N ASN A 71 35.91 16.83 -27.63
CA ASN A 71 37.18 16.14 -27.89
C ASN A 71 38.33 16.77 -27.07
N LYS A 72 39.38 15.99 -26.82
CA LYS A 72 40.62 16.45 -26.15
C LYS A 72 41.31 17.60 -26.88
N ASN A 73 41.18 17.66 -28.21
CA ASN A 73 41.71 18.74 -29.04
C ASN A 73 40.82 20.00 -29.04
N LYS A 74 39.75 20.03 -28.23
CA LYS A 74 38.76 21.11 -28.08
C LYS A 74 37.76 21.25 -29.23
N THR A 75 37.79 20.38 -30.23
CA THR A 75 36.71 20.25 -31.23
C THR A 75 35.52 19.49 -30.63
N GLU A 76 34.41 19.43 -31.37
CA GLU A 76 33.22 18.70 -30.99
C GLU A 76 32.91 17.57 -32.00
N THR A 77 32.46 16.44 -31.46
CA THR A 77 31.87 15.35 -32.25
C THR A 77 30.39 15.29 -31.93
N THR A 78 29.54 15.38 -32.95
CA THR A 78 28.10 15.11 -32.78
C THR A 78 27.83 13.67 -33.18
N LEU A 79 27.42 12.83 -32.23
CA LEU A 79 26.88 11.51 -32.51
C LEU A 79 25.40 11.67 -32.86
N ALA A 80 25.05 11.43 -34.12
CA ALA A 80 23.70 11.50 -34.66
C ALA A 80 23.14 10.08 -34.79
N LEU A 81 22.18 9.76 -33.94
CA LEU A 81 21.43 8.51 -33.98
C LEU A 81 20.16 8.75 -34.79
N HIS A 82 20.12 8.22 -36.01
CA HIS A 82 19.02 8.46 -36.93
C HIS A 82 17.84 7.55 -36.68
N ASP A 83 16.66 8.02 -37.10
CA ASP A 83 15.40 7.28 -37.05
C ASP A 83 15.02 6.73 -35.68
N ILE A 84 15.57 7.30 -34.60
CA ILE A 84 15.19 6.95 -33.23
C ILE A 84 13.72 7.25 -32.98
N TYR A 85 13.21 8.35 -33.52
CA TYR A 85 11.79 8.67 -33.46
C TYR A 85 11.19 8.72 -34.86
N SER A 86 10.02 8.12 -35.01
CA SER A 86 9.24 8.21 -36.24
C SER A 86 7.74 8.38 -35.96
N PHE A 87 7.01 8.90 -36.94
CA PHE A 87 5.55 8.97 -36.86
C PHE A 87 4.94 7.57 -36.90
N GLU A 88 3.85 7.38 -36.15
CA GLU A 88 3.03 6.20 -36.29
C GLU A 88 2.46 6.11 -37.71
N LYS A 89 2.49 4.92 -38.33
CA LYS A 89 2.10 4.75 -39.75
C LYS A 89 0.67 5.19 -40.05
N GLU A 90 -0.21 5.19 -39.06
CA GLU A 90 -1.63 5.55 -39.17
C GLU A 90 -1.91 7.01 -38.73
N ASP A 91 -0.90 7.72 -38.23
CA ASP A 91 -1.04 9.10 -37.77
C ASP A 91 -0.91 10.10 -38.94
N PHE A 92 -2.02 10.28 -39.66
CA PHE A 92 -2.12 11.24 -40.77
C PHE A 92 -1.87 12.69 -40.33
N GLU A 93 -2.10 13.03 -39.06
CA GLU A 93 -1.91 14.39 -38.53
C GLU A 93 -0.51 14.62 -37.97
N LYS A 94 0.34 13.57 -37.88
CA LYS A 94 1.71 13.65 -37.39
C LYS A 94 1.76 14.30 -36.00
N LYS A 95 0.89 13.83 -35.10
CA LYS A 95 0.75 14.26 -33.71
C LYS A 95 1.74 13.58 -32.78
N TYR A 96 2.12 12.34 -33.05
CA TYR A 96 2.92 11.54 -32.13
C TYR A 96 4.21 11.03 -32.78
N LEU A 97 5.31 11.14 -32.03
CA LEU A 97 6.56 10.46 -32.35
C LEU A 97 6.73 9.25 -31.43
N LEU A 98 7.01 8.10 -32.02
CA LEU A 98 7.25 6.84 -31.31
C LEU A 98 8.74 6.51 -31.32
N LEU A 99 9.25 6.11 -30.16
CA LEU A 99 10.61 5.60 -30.02
C LEU A 99 10.72 4.26 -30.74
N ASN A 100 11.66 4.16 -31.69
CA ASN A 100 11.86 2.98 -32.52
C ASN A 100 12.94 2.05 -31.98
N ASN A 101 14.03 2.63 -31.45
CA ASN A 101 15.26 1.89 -31.15
C ASN A 101 15.74 2.20 -29.74
N GLN A 102 16.42 1.23 -29.13
CA GLN A 102 16.97 1.35 -27.79
C GLN A 102 18.49 1.25 -27.81
N TYR A 103 19.15 2.07 -27.00
CA TYR A 103 20.60 2.09 -26.91
C TYR A 103 21.06 2.01 -25.46
N ILE A 104 22.18 1.36 -25.22
CA ILE A 104 22.96 1.52 -23.98
C ILE A 104 24.32 2.10 -24.34
N PHE A 105 24.77 3.09 -23.57
CA PHE A 105 26.08 3.68 -23.76
C PHE A 105 27.01 3.27 -22.63
N SER A 106 28.29 3.15 -22.93
CA SER A 106 29.34 3.10 -21.91
C SER A 106 30.35 4.22 -22.14
N THR A 107 30.93 4.74 -21.07
CA THR A 107 31.98 5.76 -21.12
C THR A 107 33.33 5.17 -20.71
N LEU A 108 34.40 5.84 -21.12
CA LEU A 108 35.78 5.43 -20.81
C LEU A 108 36.05 5.44 -19.30
N ASP A 109 35.37 6.32 -18.56
CA ASP A 109 35.49 6.48 -17.13
C ASP A 109 34.46 5.66 -16.32
N GLY A 110 33.90 4.62 -16.95
CA GLY A 110 33.19 3.53 -16.26
C GLY A 110 31.71 3.75 -16.01
N PHE A 111 31.08 4.75 -16.63
CA PHE A 111 29.62 4.90 -16.55
C PHE A 111 28.92 4.07 -17.63
N LEU A 112 27.88 3.35 -17.22
CA LEU A 112 26.83 2.85 -18.11
C LEU A 112 25.70 3.87 -18.11
N LEU A 113 25.29 4.31 -19.30
CA LEU A 113 24.25 5.30 -19.49
C LEU A 113 23.04 4.64 -20.17
N PHE A 114 21.90 4.74 -19.51
CA PHE A 114 20.61 4.26 -19.97
C PHE A 114 19.76 5.47 -20.36
N PRO A 115 19.39 5.60 -21.64
CA PRO A 115 18.48 6.65 -22.07
C PRO A 115 17.17 6.61 -21.28
N ASN A 116 16.78 7.73 -20.67
CA ASN A 116 15.45 7.90 -20.09
C ASN A 116 14.53 8.65 -21.07
N TRP A 117 14.54 8.19 -22.32
CA TRP A 117 13.81 8.85 -23.40
C TRP A 117 12.36 8.33 -23.44
N PRO A 118 11.35 9.21 -23.59
CA PRO A 118 9.94 8.81 -23.54
C PRO A 118 9.56 7.93 -24.73
N GLN A 119 8.70 6.94 -24.49
CA GLN A 119 8.23 6.06 -25.58
C GLN A 119 7.40 6.81 -26.63
N VAL A 120 6.69 7.85 -26.21
CA VAL A 120 5.83 8.68 -27.06
C VAL A 120 6.09 10.15 -26.77
N ILE A 121 6.23 10.97 -27.82
CA ILE A 121 6.30 12.42 -27.71
C ILE A 121 5.11 13.03 -28.43
N GLU A 122 4.30 13.79 -27.70
CA GLU A 122 3.18 14.52 -28.26
C GLU A 122 3.62 15.90 -28.80
N LYS A 123 3.07 16.24 -29.96
CA LYS A 123 3.24 17.55 -30.58
C LYS A 123 2.47 18.60 -29.78
N ASN A 124 3.16 19.66 -29.37
CA ASN A 124 2.53 20.77 -28.68
C ASN A 124 1.68 21.64 -29.64
N LEU A 125 0.93 22.60 -29.06
CA LEU A 125 0.08 23.53 -29.81
C LEU A 125 0.84 24.40 -30.84
N GLU A 126 2.15 24.58 -30.65
CA GLU A 126 3.03 25.34 -31.54
C GLU A 126 3.60 24.49 -32.67
N GLY A 127 3.29 23.18 -32.67
CA GLY A 127 3.74 22.22 -33.66
C GLY A 127 5.15 21.67 -33.41
N ALA A 128 5.72 21.91 -32.24
CA ALA A 128 7.01 21.39 -31.80
C ALA A 128 6.86 20.11 -30.96
N PHE A 129 7.93 19.34 -30.83
CA PHE A 129 8.03 18.16 -29.98
C PHE A 129 8.94 18.50 -28.78
N PRO A 130 8.41 19.14 -27.73
CA PRO A 130 9.21 19.55 -26.59
C PRO A 130 9.72 18.30 -25.86
N LEU A 131 11.03 18.26 -25.62
CA LEU A 131 11.66 17.08 -25.06
C LEU A 131 12.91 17.42 -24.24
N SER A 132 12.96 16.89 -23.03
CA SER A 132 14.17 16.88 -22.20
C SER A 132 14.77 15.48 -22.25
N LEU A 133 15.85 15.32 -23.00
CA LEU A 133 16.56 14.05 -23.13
C LEU A 133 17.60 13.92 -22.02
N THR A 134 17.45 12.90 -21.17
CA THR A 134 18.41 12.58 -20.12
C THR A 134 18.86 11.13 -20.19
N PHE A 135 20.01 10.86 -19.59
CA PHE A 135 20.49 9.53 -19.29
C PHE A 135 20.37 9.26 -17.79
N ASN A 136 19.96 8.07 -17.42
CA ASN A 136 20.26 7.50 -16.12
C ASN A 136 21.66 6.88 -16.16
N ALA A 137 22.50 7.19 -15.17
CA ALA A 137 23.88 6.74 -15.13
C ALA A 137 24.14 5.82 -13.94
N GLN A 138 24.72 4.66 -14.22
CA GLN A 138 25.25 3.75 -13.22
C GLN A 138 26.77 3.67 -13.38
N TYR A 139 27.50 3.82 -12.28
CA TYR A 139 28.96 3.68 -12.30
C TYR A 139 29.36 2.22 -12.03
N ASN A 140 30.21 1.67 -12.90
CA ASN A 140 30.79 0.35 -12.75
C ASN A 140 32.30 0.46 -12.55
N LEU A 141 32.76 0.22 -11.31
CA LEU A 141 34.18 0.29 -10.98
C LEU A 141 35.02 -0.65 -11.84
N PHE A 142 34.53 -1.86 -12.14
CA PHE A 142 35.30 -2.84 -12.91
C PHE A 142 35.55 -2.38 -14.35
N SER A 143 34.71 -1.49 -14.88
CA SER A 143 34.91 -0.86 -16.18
C SER A 143 35.90 0.32 -16.12
N ASP A 144 36.01 1.05 -14.99
CA ASP A 144 36.99 2.13 -14.79
C ASP A 144 38.36 1.61 -14.27
N ILE A 145 38.42 0.40 -13.68
CA ILE A 145 39.59 -0.03 -12.90
C ILE A 145 40.89 -0.08 -13.70
N GLU A 146 40.80 -0.37 -15.01
CA GLU A 146 41.96 -0.35 -15.90
C GLU A 146 42.58 1.06 -16.02
N ASN A 147 41.74 2.08 -15.90
CA ASN A 147 42.07 3.51 -15.98
C ASN A 147 42.37 4.15 -14.60
N ARG A 148 42.29 3.38 -13.50
CA ARG A 148 42.40 3.89 -12.12
C ARG A 148 43.61 3.36 -11.36
N SER A 149 44.77 3.99 -11.58
CA SER A 149 46.00 3.64 -10.86
C SER A 149 45.91 3.85 -9.35
N ASP A 150 45.08 4.79 -8.90
CA ASP A 150 44.87 5.17 -7.50
C ASP A 150 44.15 4.12 -6.66
N ILE A 151 43.36 3.22 -7.27
CA ILE A 151 42.56 2.22 -6.54
C ILE A 151 42.81 0.77 -6.97
N LYS A 152 43.74 0.51 -7.91
CA LYS A 152 44.12 -0.85 -8.38
C LYS A 152 44.54 -1.83 -7.28
N ASN A 153 45.03 -1.33 -6.14
CA ASN A 153 45.57 -2.14 -5.04
C ASN A 153 44.72 -2.10 -3.77
N PHE A 154 43.55 -1.45 -3.80
CA PHE A 154 42.68 -1.34 -2.63
C PHE A 154 41.80 -2.59 -2.52
N SER A 155 41.59 -3.08 -1.29
CA SER A 155 40.54 -4.08 -1.05
C SER A 155 39.17 -3.42 -1.20
N LYS A 156 38.14 -4.23 -1.44
CA LYS A 156 36.78 -3.74 -1.70
C LYS A 156 36.28 -2.80 -0.60
N GLU A 157 36.62 -3.11 0.65
CA GLU A 157 36.17 -2.41 1.85
C GLU A 157 36.88 -1.06 2.07
N GLN A 158 37.90 -0.72 1.26
CA GLN A 158 38.71 0.47 1.43
C GLN A 158 38.34 1.63 0.48
N ILE A 159 37.48 1.39 -0.51
CA ILE A 159 37.09 2.42 -1.47
C ILE A 159 35.77 3.04 -1.02
N ASN A 160 35.83 4.30 -0.63
CA ASN A 160 34.63 5.07 -0.33
C ASN A 160 33.95 5.48 -1.64
N PHE A 161 32.67 5.15 -1.74
CA PHE A 161 31.78 5.63 -2.79
C PHE A 161 30.80 6.62 -2.18
N ILE A 162 30.72 7.81 -2.76
CA ILE A 162 29.76 8.83 -2.35
C ILE A 162 28.98 9.28 -3.58
N PHE A 163 27.73 8.89 -3.65
CA PHE A 163 26.76 9.32 -4.64
C PHE A 163 26.00 10.48 -4.04
N ARG A 164 25.96 11.61 -4.73
CA ARG A 164 25.30 12.81 -4.24
C ARG A 164 24.50 13.46 -5.34
N LYS A 165 23.19 13.56 -5.15
CA LYS A 165 22.37 14.48 -5.93
C LYS A 165 22.58 15.91 -5.43
N ILE A 166 22.78 16.83 -6.35
CA ILE A 166 22.96 18.25 -6.06
C ILE A 166 22.10 19.01 -7.06
N ALA A 167 21.46 20.08 -6.62
CA ALA A 167 20.70 20.96 -7.51
C ALA A 167 21.49 21.24 -8.79
N GLN A 168 20.93 20.82 -9.93
CA GLN A 168 21.44 20.98 -11.30
C GLN A 168 22.66 20.11 -11.70
N GLN A 169 23.39 19.47 -10.78
CA GLN A 169 24.60 18.71 -11.15
C GLN A 169 24.97 17.58 -10.19
N ASP A 170 24.63 16.34 -10.53
CA ASP A 170 24.95 15.17 -9.69
C ASP A 170 26.47 14.94 -9.59
N LEU A 171 26.91 14.43 -8.43
CA LEU A 171 28.31 14.19 -8.09
C LEU A 171 28.50 12.75 -7.64
N LEU A 172 29.47 12.07 -8.25
CA LEU A 172 30.00 10.81 -7.75
C LEU A 172 31.44 11.03 -7.25
N ILE A 173 31.76 10.49 -6.07
CA ILE A 173 33.12 10.44 -5.53
C ILE A 173 33.50 8.97 -5.38
N VAL A 174 34.65 8.58 -5.93
CA VAL A 174 35.21 7.23 -5.82
C VAL A 174 36.65 7.34 -5.37
N GLY A 175 36.93 7.03 -4.10
CA GLY A 175 38.24 7.31 -3.50
C GLY A 175 38.56 8.82 -3.53
N GLU A 176 39.63 9.22 -4.21
CA GLU A 176 40.01 10.64 -4.36
C GLU A 176 39.38 11.32 -5.58
N LYS A 177 38.86 10.55 -6.54
CA LYS A 177 38.35 11.06 -7.82
C LYS A 177 36.92 11.57 -7.66
N ARG A 178 36.62 12.71 -8.31
CA ARG A 178 35.30 13.34 -8.34
C ARG A 178 34.80 13.40 -9.78
N PHE A 179 33.57 12.99 -9.99
CA PHE A 179 32.87 13.00 -11.26
C PHE A 179 31.66 13.93 -11.15
N PHE A 180 31.71 15.07 -11.83
CA PHE A 180 30.57 15.96 -11.97
C PHE A 180 29.82 15.57 -13.23
N LEU A 181 28.57 15.13 -13.07
CA LEU A 181 27.75 14.66 -14.17
C LEU A 181 27.13 15.86 -14.91
N PRO A 182 27.07 15.86 -16.25
CA PRO A 182 26.34 16.88 -16.99
C PRO A 182 24.85 16.88 -16.65
N GLU A 183 24.15 18.00 -16.89
CA GLU A 183 22.71 18.13 -16.61
C GLU A 183 21.85 17.06 -17.32
N SER A 184 22.29 16.65 -18.51
CA SER A 184 21.68 15.58 -19.31
C SER A 184 21.94 14.17 -18.76
N VAL A 185 22.65 14.04 -17.64
CA VAL A 185 23.00 12.75 -17.02
C VAL A 185 22.63 12.78 -15.54
N LYS A 186 21.69 11.92 -15.15
CA LYS A 186 21.20 11.76 -13.78
C LYS A 186 21.81 10.52 -13.16
N LEU A 187 22.40 10.67 -11.98
CA LEU A 187 22.97 9.56 -11.24
C LEU A 187 21.83 8.67 -10.71
N MET A 188 21.95 7.37 -10.95
CA MET A 188 21.13 6.38 -10.27
C MET A 188 21.72 6.15 -8.87
N MET A 189 20.88 6.26 -7.84
CA MET A 189 21.27 5.96 -6.45
C MET A 189 21.18 4.45 -6.21
N ALA A 190 21.95 3.71 -7.01
CA ALA A 190 21.98 2.26 -7.00
C ALA A 190 23.30 1.76 -6.39
N ASP A 191 23.16 0.73 -5.57
CA ASP A 191 24.19 -0.03 -4.90
C ASP A 191 25.37 -0.42 -5.79
N THR A 192 26.53 -0.46 -5.17
CA THR A 192 27.72 -1.15 -5.64
C THR A 192 28.06 -2.32 -4.70
N PRO A 193 28.95 -3.25 -5.09
CA PRO A 193 29.42 -4.28 -4.17
C PRO A 193 30.27 -3.78 -2.98
N PHE A 194 30.33 -2.46 -2.73
CA PHE A 194 31.17 -1.79 -1.75
C PHE A 194 30.30 -1.13 -0.67
N ASN A 195 30.92 -0.46 0.31
CA ASN A 195 30.16 0.34 1.29
C ASN A 195 29.90 1.72 0.69
N ASP A 196 28.65 2.00 0.39
CA ASP A 196 28.25 3.22 -0.31
C ASP A 196 27.69 4.27 0.65
N LYS A 197 27.90 5.55 0.29
CA LYS A 197 27.15 6.67 0.85
C LYS A 197 26.29 7.28 -0.25
N LEU A 198 24.97 7.11 -0.15
CA LEU A 198 23.98 7.61 -1.07
C LEU A 198 23.28 8.83 -0.45
N ILE A 199 23.43 10.00 -1.05
CA ILE A 199 22.87 11.28 -0.57
C ILE A 199 21.93 11.85 -1.64
N GLY A 200 20.66 11.98 -1.29
CA GLY A 200 19.60 12.56 -2.09
C GLY A 200 19.60 14.09 -2.15
N ASP A 201 18.64 14.63 -2.90
CA ASP A 201 18.36 16.05 -3.00
C ASP A 201 17.03 16.39 -2.29
N SER A 202 16.29 17.39 -2.77
CA SER A 202 14.98 17.78 -2.21
C SER A 202 13.81 17.24 -3.03
N GLU A 203 14.09 16.40 -4.02
CA GLU A 203 13.09 15.73 -4.85
C GLU A 203 12.94 14.29 -4.39
N ASN A 204 11.88 13.61 -4.84
CA ASN A 204 11.69 12.19 -4.54
C ASN A 204 12.87 11.36 -5.08
N ASN A 205 13.55 10.62 -4.21
CA ASN A 205 14.70 9.81 -4.58
C ASN A 205 14.43 8.31 -4.35
N LEU A 206 14.96 7.48 -5.25
CA LEU A 206 14.92 6.01 -5.13
C LEU A 206 16.32 5.49 -4.83
N PHE A 207 16.52 5.01 -3.60
CA PHE A 207 17.73 4.35 -3.14
C PHE A 207 17.56 2.84 -3.26
N ILE A 208 18.42 2.20 -4.03
CA ILE A 208 18.46 0.73 -4.15
C ILE A 208 19.76 0.28 -3.51
N SER A 209 19.68 -0.46 -2.40
CA SER A 209 20.81 -0.84 -1.57
C SER A 209 20.82 -2.37 -1.42
N ARG A 210 21.72 -3.04 -2.16
CA ARG A 210 21.72 -4.50 -2.37
C ARG A 210 22.84 -5.21 -1.63
N ARG A 211 24.02 -4.60 -1.48
CA ARG A 211 25.24 -5.18 -0.90
C ARG A 211 25.95 -4.13 -0.07
N GLY A 212 27.04 -4.52 0.61
CA GLY A 212 27.80 -3.57 1.42
C GLY A 212 27.04 -3.03 2.63
N ASN A 213 27.76 -2.25 3.44
CA ASN A 213 27.20 -1.57 4.59
C ASN A 213 27.02 -0.09 4.25
N ASP A 214 25.80 0.29 3.86
CA ASP A 214 25.54 1.58 3.22
C ASP A 214 24.95 2.63 4.14
N GLN A 215 25.21 3.88 3.80
CA GLN A 215 24.61 5.06 4.41
C GLN A 215 23.69 5.74 3.40
N LEU A 216 22.41 5.85 3.72
CA LEU A 216 21.37 6.43 2.88
C LEU A 216 20.86 7.71 3.55
N GLU A 217 20.91 8.83 2.83
CA GLU A 217 20.40 10.13 3.29
C GLU A 217 19.40 10.62 2.24
N GLY A 218 18.11 10.58 2.53
CA GLY A 218 17.05 10.98 1.60
C GLY A 218 17.01 12.49 1.40
N GLY A 219 16.63 13.20 2.46
CA GLY A 219 16.50 14.65 2.42
C GLY A 219 15.04 15.04 2.59
N ALA A 220 14.51 15.83 1.66
CA ALA A 220 13.10 16.19 1.62
C ALA A 220 12.43 15.51 0.42
N GLY A 221 11.11 15.42 0.44
CA GLY A 221 10.32 14.73 -0.60
C GLY A 221 9.89 13.35 -0.12
N ARG A 222 9.39 12.52 -1.05
CA ARG A 222 8.99 11.13 -0.79
C ARG A 222 10.06 10.20 -1.29
N ASP A 223 10.95 9.82 -0.41
CA ASP A 223 12.06 8.94 -0.70
C ASP A 223 11.69 7.47 -0.52
N ILE A 224 12.30 6.62 -1.35
CA ILE A 224 12.12 5.18 -1.29
C ILE A 224 13.48 4.53 -1.04
N TYR A 225 13.58 3.81 0.08
CA TYR A 225 14.73 2.99 0.45
C TYR A 225 14.40 1.52 0.19
N ARG A 226 14.85 0.99 -0.95
CA ARG A 226 14.69 -0.44 -1.27
C ARG A 226 15.92 -1.22 -0.82
N ILE A 227 15.74 -2.05 0.19
CA ILE A 227 16.81 -2.89 0.74
C ILE A 227 16.70 -4.29 0.14
N GLU A 228 17.78 -4.76 -0.46
CA GLU A 228 17.94 -6.16 -0.86
C GLU A 228 19.05 -6.79 -0.03
N HIS A 229 19.01 -8.12 0.10
CA HIS A 229 20.03 -8.88 0.81
C HIS A 229 20.25 -10.24 0.15
N PRO A 230 20.90 -10.27 -1.04
CA PRO A 230 21.04 -11.49 -1.84
C PRO A 230 22.21 -12.38 -1.40
N ASP A 231 23.12 -11.88 -0.56
CA ASP A 231 24.32 -12.58 -0.13
C ASP A 231 24.18 -13.04 1.34
N ASP A 232 24.72 -14.22 1.67
CA ASP A 232 24.68 -14.86 3.01
C ASP A 232 25.61 -14.17 4.06
N ASN A 233 25.78 -12.86 4.04
CA ASN A 233 26.71 -12.13 4.92
C ASN A 233 26.01 -11.23 5.96
N GLU A 234 26.72 -10.82 7.02
CA GLU A 234 26.17 -9.80 7.93
C GLU A 234 26.17 -8.44 7.22
N ARG A 235 25.04 -7.73 7.27
CA ARG A 235 24.84 -6.45 6.60
C ARG A 235 24.19 -5.42 7.52
N ARG A 236 24.72 -4.20 7.53
CA ARG A 236 24.16 -3.06 8.26
C ARG A 236 23.96 -1.85 7.37
N ILE A 237 22.77 -1.27 7.42
CA ILE A 237 22.38 -0.06 6.69
C ILE A 237 22.05 1.04 7.67
N TRP A 238 22.47 2.26 7.36
CA TRP A 238 22.08 3.46 8.10
C TRP A 238 21.21 4.33 7.21
N ILE A 239 20.02 4.67 7.69
CA ILE A 239 19.09 5.57 7.03
C ILE A 239 18.99 6.85 7.86
N ASN A 240 19.30 7.97 7.24
CA ASN A 240 19.09 9.31 7.77
C ASN A 240 17.87 9.93 7.07
N ASN A 241 16.74 9.87 7.76
CA ASN A 241 15.45 10.33 7.28
C ASN A 241 15.18 11.79 7.67
N ASN A 242 16.20 12.65 7.64
CA ASN A 242 16.04 14.01 8.14
C ASN A 242 15.42 14.95 7.10
N ASP A 243 14.15 15.29 7.29
CA ASP A 243 13.47 16.36 6.55
C ASP A 243 13.21 17.57 7.46
N ASN A 244 13.83 18.70 7.15
CA ASN A 244 13.66 19.96 7.89
C ASN A 244 12.48 20.81 7.39
N SER A 245 11.65 20.28 6.48
CA SER A 245 10.41 20.93 6.06
C SER A 245 9.42 21.07 7.23
N THR A 246 8.45 21.96 7.08
CA THR A 246 7.45 22.22 8.13
C THR A 246 6.50 21.04 8.34
N ASN A 247 6.31 20.21 7.31
CA ASN A 247 5.45 19.04 7.33
C ASN A 247 6.08 17.97 6.42
N PRO A 248 7.00 17.16 6.96
CA PRO A 248 7.67 16.11 6.21
C PRO A 248 6.68 15.16 5.54
N ASP A 249 6.92 14.87 4.27
CA ASP A 249 6.27 13.75 3.58
C ASP A 249 6.76 12.43 4.19
N TYR A 250 5.94 11.37 4.14
CA TYR A 250 6.39 10.05 4.59
C TYR A 250 7.23 9.36 3.51
N ASP A 251 8.38 8.86 3.94
CA ASP A 251 9.26 8.02 3.13
C ASP A 251 8.87 6.54 3.24
N LEU A 252 9.37 5.72 2.31
CA LEU A 252 9.08 4.31 2.23
C LEU A 252 10.34 3.46 2.30
N LEU A 253 10.46 2.62 3.32
CA LEU A 253 11.42 1.52 3.39
C LEU A 253 10.77 0.25 2.84
N ILE A 254 11.38 -0.38 1.84
CA ILE A 254 10.97 -1.71 1.36
C ILE A 254 11.95 -2.75 1.89
N LEU A 255 11.44 -3.69 2.69
CA LEU A 255 12.23 -4.76 3.28
C LEU A 255 12.31 -6.00 2.37
N PRO A 256 13.42 -6.75 2.42
CA PRO A 256 13.55 -8.02 1.70
C PRO A 256 12.92 -9.21 2.45
N VAL A 257 12.43 -9.00 3.67
CA VAL A 257 11.86 -10.03 4.56
C VAL A 257 10.57 -9.53 5.19
N GLY A 258 9.75 -10.46 5.69
CA GLY A 258 8.55 -10.12 6.45
C GLY A 258 8.89 -9.48 7.80
N ILE A 259 8.01 -8.62 8.30
CA ILE A 259 8.27 -7.88 9.55
C ILE A 259 8.36 -8.83 10.76
N GLU A 260 7.69 -9.98 10.71
CA GLU A 260 7.68 -10.99 11.76
C GLU A 260 9.07 -11.60 12.00
N GLN A 261 9.99 -11.47 11.04
CA GLN A 261 11.38 -11.87 11.15
C GLN A 261 12.28 -10.80 11.78
N MET A 262 11.74 -9.61 12.08
CA MET A 262 12.49 -8.46 12.60
C MET A 262 12.17 -8.17 14.07
N ASN A 263 13.19 -7.78 14.82
CA ASN A 263 13.09 -7.15 16.12
C ASN A 263 13.34 -5.65 15.97
N ILE A 264 12.55 -4.83 16.67
CA ILE A 264 12.81 -3.41 16.85
C ILE A 264 13.55 -3.18 18.18
N ILE A 265 14.66 -2.44 18.13
CA ILE A 265 15.55 -2.23 19.26
C ILE A 265 15.87 -0.74 19.38
N PHE A 266 15.71 -0.19 20.59
CA PHE A 266 16.20 1.14 20.94
C PHE A 266 17.53 1.04 21.69
N LYS A 267 18.54 1.81 21.28
CA LYS A 267 19.89 1.78 21.91
C LYS A 267 20.21 2.97 22.83
N GLY A 268 19.25 3.86 23.11
CA GLY A 268 19.51 5.05 23.95
C GLY A 268 20.38 6.12 23.31
N SER A 269 20.75 5.97 22.02
CA SER A 269 21.53 6.91 21.20
C SER A 269 20.67 7.73 20.23
N ASP A 270 19.37 7.89 20.53
CA ASP A 270 18.31 8.34 19.63
C ASP A 270 18.06 7.46 18.39
N ASP A 271 18.87 6.43 18.16
CA ASP A 271 18.73 5.52 17.02
C ASP A 271 17.71 4.41 17.30
N VAL A 272 16.96 4.04 16.26
CA VAL A 272 16.09 2.86 16.22
C VAL A 272 16.67 1.84 15.26
N ILE A 273 16.69 0.58 15.67
CA ILE A 273 17.29 -0.49 14.88
C ILE A 273 16.24 -1.56 14.60
N LEU A 274 16.00 -1.86 13.32
CA LEU A 274 15.37 -3.09 12.89
C LEU A 274 16.45 -4.14 12.64
N LYS A 275 16.31 -5.29 13.29
CA LYS A 275 17.30 -6.35 13.23
C LYS A 275 16.63 -7.70 13.10
N THR A 276 17.11 -8.54 12.19
CA THR A 276 16.58 -9.90 12.06
C THR A 276 16.69 -10.72 13.35
N LYS A 277 15.67 -11.54 13.62
CA LYS A 277 15.55 -12.42 14.81
C LYS A 277 16.53 -13.60 14.77
N SER A 278 17.05 -13.94 13.59
CA SER A 278 17.81 -15.17 13.35
C SER A 278 19.16 -15.22 14.10
N SER A 279 19.46 -16.39 14.66
CA SER A 279 20.78 -16.73 15.22
C SER A 279 21.78 -17.19 14.15
N ASN A 280 21.30 -17.44 12.93
CA ASN A 280 22.14 -17.82 11.79
C ASN A 280 22.90 -16.60 11.26
N GLN A 281 24.22 -16.70 11.09
CA GLN A 281 25.03 -15.61 10.55
C GLN A 281 24.63 -15.21 9.11
N LYS A 282 23.91 -16.09 8.40
CA LYS A 282 23.52 -15.93 7.00
C LYS A 282 22.33 -15.01 6.75
N GLU A 283 21.66 -14.54 7.80
CA GLU A 283 20.41 -13.75 7.70
C GLU A 283 20.50 -12.44 8.51
N LYS A 284 21.70 -11.97 8.86
CA LYS A 284 21.87 -10.83 9.76
C LYS A 284 21.84 -9.51 9.01
N LEU A 285 20.62 -9.02 8.78
CA LEU A 285 20.34 -7.66 8.34
C LEU A 285 20.03 -6.77 9.55
N GLU A 286 20.73 -5.64 9.64
CA GLU A 286 20.45 -4.55 10.58
C GLU A 286 20.19 -3.26 9.82
N ILE A 287 19.03 -2.63 10.04
CA ILE A 287 18.69 -1.31 9.50
C ILE A 287 18.61 -0.35 10.67
N VAL A 288 19.44 0.69 10.63
CA VAL A 288 19.58 1.71 11.66
C VAL A 288 18.92 2.98 11.15
N PHE A 289 17.79 3.37 11.75
CA PHE A 289 17.21 4.68 11.60
C PHE A 289 17.96 5.66 12.51
N TRP A 290 18.85 6.43 11.89
CA TRP A 290 19.76 7.32 12.59
C TRP A 290 19.00 8.51 13.18
N GLN A 291 19.19 8.78 14.47
CA GLN A 291 18.54 9.90 15.20
C GLN A 291 17.01 9.91 15.16
N PHE A 292 16.36 8.78 14.89
CA PHE A 292 14.91 8.67 14.79
C PHE A 292 14.15 9.28 15.98
N MET A 293 14.65 9.11 17.21
CA MET A 293 13.99 9.63 18.43
C MET A 293 14.23 11.12 18.68
N LYS A 294 15.08 11.78 17.89
CA LYS A 294 15.52 13.15 18.16
C LYS A 294 14.39 14.16 18.08
N ASN A 295 13.61 14.14 16.99
CA ASN A 295 12.41 14.95 16.79
C ASN A 295 11.62 14.49 15.54
N LYS A 296 10.48 15.12 15.27
CA LYS A 296 9.57 14.76 14.14
C LYS A 296 10.21 14.87 12.75
N SER A 297 11.27 15.66 12.59
CA SER A 297 12.08 15.73 11.37
C SER A 297 12.78 14.41 11.02
N TYR A 298 12.71 13.35 11.83
CA TYR A 298 13.23 12.02 11.53
C TYR A 298 12.16 10.91 11.56
N GLN A 299 10.94 11.22 12.01
CA GLN A 299 9.90 10.25 12.36
C GLN A 299 8.80 10.14 11.30
N HIS A 300 9.20 9.98 10.04
CA HIS A 300 8.27 9.95 8.89
C HIS A 300 8.68 8.84 7.93
N ILE A 301 8.79 7.62 8.44
CA ILE A 301 9.07 6.43 7.64
C ILE A 301 7.95 5.41 7.73
N THR A 302 7.56 4.89 6.57
CA THR A 302 6.65 3.77 6.39
C THR A 302 7.47 2.57 5.95
N ILE A 303 7.15 1.38 6.43
CA ILE A 303 7.88 0.15 6.14
C ILE A 303 6.94 -0.77 5.38
N LEU A 304 7.27 -1.12 4.13
CA LEU A 304 6.64 -2.18 3.36
C LEU A 304 7.46 -3.45 3.51
N ASP A 305 6.86 -4.51 4.04
CA ASP A 305 7.53 -5.80 4.20
C ASP A 305 7.42 -6.71 2.96
N ALA A 306 8.05 -7.89 3.02
CA ALA A 306 8.02 -8.85 1.91
C ALA A 306 6.63 -9.49 1.64
N HIS A 307 5.68 -9.33 2.56
CA HIS A 307 4.29 -9.75 2.41
C HIS A 307 3.37 -8.62 1.94
N TYR A 308 3.96 -7.50 1.52
CA TYR A 308 3.26 -6.29 1.08
C TYR A 308 2.41 -5.65 2.18
N GLN A 309 2.78 -5.82 3.44
CA GLN A 309 2.15 -5.16 4.58
C GLN A 309 2.92 -3.88 4.93
N LEU A 310 2.18 -2.83 5.30
CA LEU A 310 2.73 -1.53 5.67
C LEU A 310 2.80 -1.41 7.20
N TYR A 311 3.86 -0.78 7.71
CA TYR A 311 4.09 -0.54 9.14
C TYR A 311 4.66 0.85 9.39
N HIS A 312 4.40 1.40 10.57
CA HIS A 312 5.06 2.58 11.12
C HIS A 312 5.89 2.24 12.36
N ILE A 313 6.87 3.09 12.62
CA ILE A 313 7.59 3.05 13.90
C ILE A 313 6.94 4.07 14.82
N GLU A 314 6.32 3.58 15.88
CA GLU A 314 5.64 4.41 16.86
C GLU A 314 6.39 4.43 18.19
N VAL A 315 6.14 5.50 18.95
CA VAL A 315 6.67 5.72 20.28
C VAL A 315 5.49 6.03 21.18
N ASN A 316 5.20 5.14 22.13
CA ASN A 316 4.10 5.36 23.07
C ASN A 316 4.42 6.50 24.07
N GLU A 317 3.43 6.88 24.89
CA GLU A 317 3.57 7.91 25.93
C GLU A 317 4.69 7.62 26.94
N GLU A 318 5.07 6.35 27.12
CA GLU A 318 6.16 5.91 28.00
C GLU A 318 7.54 5.93 27.33
N GLY A 319 7.62 6.31 26.05
CA GLY A 319 8.86 6.33 25.26
C GLY A 319 9.30 4.96 24.74
N LYS A 320 8.44 3.94 24.83
CA LYS A 320 8.69 2.60 24.28
C LYS A 320 8.33 2.59 22.80
N ILE A 321 9.22 1.98 22.02
CA ILE A 321 9.10 1.88 20.57
C ILE A 321 8.45 0.57 20.19
N TYR A 322 7.51 0.61 19.25
CA TYR A 322 6.90 -0.55 18.64
C TYR A 322 6.71 -0.31 17.14
N LEU A 323 6.47 -1.41 16.43
CA LEU A 323 6.03 -1.35 15.05
C LEU A 323 4.51 -1.44 15.08
N ASP A 324 3.88 -0.40 14.57
CA ASP A 324 2.45 -0.37 14.36
C ASP A 324 2.17 -0.77 12.91
N GLN A 325 1.11 -1.53 12.66
CA GLN A 325 0.71 -1.78 11.28
C GLN A 325 0.07 -0.50 10.75
N TYR A 326 0.32 -0.15 9.48
CA TYR A 326 -0.30 1.02 8.87
C TYR A 326 -1.81 0.75 8.77
N ASP A 327 -2.52 1.19 9.79
CA ASP A 327 -3.95 1.32 9.76
C ASP A 327 -4.24 2.54 8.92
N ALA A 328 -4.71 2.34 7.69
CA ALA A 328 -5.34 3.45 7.00
C ALA A 328 -6.51 3.86 7.89
N HIS A 329 -6.42 5.01 8.56
CA HIS A 329 -7.60 5.65 9.14
C HIS A 329 -8.60 5.83 7.98
N MET A 330 -9.47 4.84 7.78
CA MET A 330 -10.57 4.94 6.86
C MET A 330 -11.49 5.97 7.50
N VAL A 331 -11.51 7.17 6.93
CA VAL A 331 -12.50 8.18 7.28
C VAL A 331 -13.62 7.98 6.29
N PRO A 332 -14.75 7.38 6.69
CA PRO A 332 -15.91 7.25 5.83
C PRO A 332 -16.38 8.64 5.38
N THR A 333 -17.02 8.69 4.23
CA THR A 333 -17.50 9.89 3.57
C THR A 333 -19.02 9.81 3.41
N GLU A 334 -19.65 10.92 3.06
CA GLU A 334 -21.10 10.94 2.78
C GLU A 334 -21.44 10.38 1.37
N LYS A 335 -20.62 9.48 0.84
CA LYS A 335 -20.77 8.85 -0.48
C LYS A 335 -20.50 7.36 -0.35
N GLU A 336 -20.93 6.61 -1.36
CA GLU A 336 -20.58 5.20 -1.55
C GLU A 336 -19.08 4.95 -1.29
N ASP A 337 -18.81 4.20 -0.24
CA ASP A 337 -17.49 3.82 0.24
C ASP A 337 -17.24 2.32 0.12
N HIS A 338 -15.96 1.98 0.00
CA HIS A 338 -15.47 0.60 0.02
C HIS A 338 -14.48 0.45 1.18
N LEU A 339 -14.98 -0.06 2.31
CA LEU A 339 -14.27 -0.20 3.57
C LEU A 339 -13.80 -1.65 3.77
N VAL A 340 -12.51 -1.84 4.03
CA VAL A 340 -11.93 -3.18 4.30
C VAL A 340 -11.16 -3.11 5.61
N LEU A 341 -11.64 -3.86 6.61
CA LEU A 341 -11.10 -3.89 7.96
C LEU A 341 -10.30 -5.17 8.21
N THR A 342 -9.25 -5.07 9.00
CA THR A 342 -8.32 -6.14 9.38
C THR A 342 -8.00 -6.08 10.87
N ASP A 343 -7.27 -7.05 11.41
CA ASP A 343 -6.82 -7.03 12.81
C ASP A 343 -5.88 -5.88 13.20
N GLY A 344 -5.32 -5.21 12.18
CA GLY A 344 -4.51 -4.02 12.36
C GLY A 344 -5.36 -2.86 12.85
N ASP A 345 -6.51 -2.63 12.22
CA ASP A 345 -7.28 -1.41 12.40
C ASP A 345 -7.81 -1.28 13.85
N TYR A 346 -7.58 -0.14 14.50
CA TYR A 346 -8.20 0.19 15.79
C TYR A 346 -8.99 1.49 15.70
N PHE A 347 -10.31 1.40 15.89
CA PHE A 347 -11.15 2.58 16.09
C PHE A 347 -11.05 3.07 17.53
N THR A 348 -10.90 4.38 17.72
CA THR A 348 -10.80 5.00 19.05
C THR A 348 -12.03 4.73 19.94
N GLU A 349 -13.16 4.33 19.35
CA GLU A 349 -14.41 3.99 20.04
C GLU A 349 -14.87 2.54 19.80
N GLU A 350 -14.04 1.66 19.22
CA GLU A 350 -14.42 0.27 18.83
C GLU A 350 -15.72 0.20 17.96
N LYS A 351 -16.08 1.31 17.31
CA LYS A 351 -17.25 1.48 16.45
C LYS A 351 -16.80 2.03 15.10
N LEU A 352 -17.28 1.44 14.01
CA LEU A 352 -17.28 2.02 12.67
C LEU A 352 -18.70 2.45 12.30
N ASP A 353 -18.82 3.59 11.63
CA ASP A 353 -20.05 4.15 11.09
C ASP A 353 -19.74 4.69 9.69
N ALA A 354 -20.27 4.05 8.64
CA ALA A 354 -19.91 4.39 7.27
C ALA A 354 -20.62 5.66 6.74
N GLY A 355 -21.64 6.15 7.45
CA GLY A 355 -22.25 7.44 7.17
C GLY A 355 -23.40 7.34 6.18
N SER A 356 -23.38 8.14 5.12
CA SER A 356 -24.41 8.10 4.07
C SER A 356 -23.83 7.52 2.79
N GLY A 357 -24.59 6.75 2.02
CA GLY A 357 -24.13 6.14 0.78
C GLY A 357 -24.53 4.67 0.71
N ASP A 358 -24.49 4.07 -0.47
CA ASP A 358 -24.61 2.60 -0.58
C ASP A 358 -23.21 2.01 -0.36
N ASP A 359 -22.89 1.61 0.87
CA ASP A 359 -21.53 1.26 1.29
C ASP A 359 -21.24 -0.24 1.25
N LEU A 360 -19.96 -0.58 1.08
CA LEU A 360 -19.46 -1.95 1.21
C LEU A 360 -18.45 -2.01 2.34
N ILE A 361 -18.80 -2.71 3.41
CA ILE A 361 -17.93 -2.99 4.55
C ILE A 361 -17.53 -4.47 4.51
N ILE A 362 -16.22 -4.74 4.43
CA ILE A 362 -15.67 -6.10 4.53
C ILE A 362 -14.77 -6.17 5.76
N ASP A 363 -15.18 -6.90 6.79
CA ASP A 363 -14.43 -7.05 8.03
C ASP A 363 -13.72 -8.40 8.11
N HIS A 364 -12.39 -8.39 8.09
CA HIS A 364 -11.54 -9.54 8.32
C HIS A 364 -10.97 -9.59 9.75
N SER A 365 -11.32 -8.64 10.61
CA SER A 365 -10.73 -8.55 11.96
C SER A 365 -11.39 -9.50 12.96
N HIS A 366 -10.65 -9.82 14.01
CA HIS A 366 -11.10 -10.60 15.17
C HIS A 366 -11.61 -9.73 16.32
N HIS A 367 -11.39 -8.40 16.26
CA HIS A 367 -11.50 -7.52 17.43
C HIS A 367 -12.50 -6.39 17.27
N HIS A 368 -12.97 -6.06 16.07
CA HIS A 368 -14.00 -5.02 15.87
C HIS A 368 -15.36 -5.53 16.37
N PRO A 369 -15.95 -4.94 17.42
CA PRO A 369 -17.20 -5.43 17.94
C PRO A 369 -18.40 -4.76 17.27
N THR A 370 -18.32 -3.54 16.72
CA THR A 370 -19.52 -2.80 16.27
C THR A 370 -19.34 -2.12 14.91
N LEU A 371 -20.15 -2.53 13.91
CA LEU A 371 -20.16 -1.98 12.55
C LEU A 371 -21.55 -1.44 12.21
N HIS A 372 -21.60 -0.20 11.73
CA HIS A 372 -22.80 0.48 11.22
C HIS A 372 -22.64 0.80 9.73
N GLY A 373 -23.61 0.38 8.93
CA GLY A 373 -23.76 0.76 7.52
C GLY A 373 -24.13 2.23 7.39
N GLY A 374 -25.25 2.62 8.02
CA GLY A 374 -25.68 4.02 8.09
C GLY A 374 -26.89 4.28 7.20
N ASP A 375 -26.92 5.40 6.49
CA ASP A 375 -27.99 5.74 5.55
C ASP A 375 -27.65 5.21 4.15
N GLY A 376 -28.38 4.24 3.63
CA GLY A 376 -28.19 3.71 2.27
C GLY A 376 -28.46 2.22 2.17
N ASN A 377 -28.18 1.61 1.01
CA ASN A 377 -28.32 0.16 0.84
C ASN A 377 -26.94 -0.49 1.00
N ASP A 378 -26.64 -0.91 2.22
CA ASP A 378 -25.29 -1.29 2.61
C ASP A 378 -25.05 -2.79 2.49
N ARG A 379 -23.78 -3.14 2.35
CA ARG A 379 -23.31 -4.52 2.29
C ARG A 379 -22.23 -4.73 3.32
N ILE A 380 -22.57 -5.43 4.39
CA ILE A 380 -21.65 -5.75 5.49
C ILE A 380 -21.28 -7.23 5.42
N ILE A 381 -19.98 -7.51 5.29
CA ILE A 381 -19.43 -8.86 5.15
C ILE A 381 -18.35 -9.05 6.23
N ALA A 382 -18.72 -9.62 7.37
CA ALA A 382 -17.78 -9.93 8.45
C ALA A 382 -17.30 -11.38 8.32
N THR A 383 -16.06 -11.56 7.89
CA THR A 383 -15.41 -12.88 7.68
C THR A 383 -14.33 -13.18 8.72
N GLY A 384 -13.95 -12.20 9.54
CA GLY A 384 -13.00 -12.39 10.63
C GLY A 384 -13.62 -13.18 11.78
N ASN A 385 -12.83 -14.03 12.43
CA ASN A 385 -13.35 -14.88 13.51
C ASN A 385 -13.60 -14.05 14.77
N GLY A 386 -14.82 -14.04 15.30
CA GLY A 386 -15.13 -13.34 16.54
C GLY A 386 -16.59 -12.91 16.60
N ASN A 387 -17.05 -12.49 17.77
CA ASN A 387 -18.43 -12.04 17.95
C ASN A 387 -18.59 -10.60 17.46
N LYS A 388 -19.52 -10.35 16.54
CA LYS A 388 -19.76 -9.03 15.95
C LYS A 388 -21.12 -8.46 16.33
N TRP A 389 -21.23 -7.14 16.29
CA TRP A 389 -22.47 -6.39 16.36
C TRP A 389 -22.60 -5.62 15.05
N LEU A 390 -23.57 -6.02 14.24
CA LEU A 390 -23.73 -5.55 12.87
C LEU A 390 -25.06 -4.84 12.74
N TYR A 391 -25.00 -3.59 12.30
CA TYR A 391 -26.13 -2.68 12.12
C TYR A 391 -26.18 -2.25 10.65
N GLY A 392 -27.26 -2.56 9.94
CA GLY A 392 -27.51 -2.00 8.60
C GLY A 392 -27.94 -0.54 8.70
N ASP A 393 -28.77 -0.25 9.71
CA ASP A 393 -29.37 1.05 9.99
C ASP A 393 -30.50 1.41 9.02
N ALA A 394 -30.30 2.29 8.04
CA ALA A 394 -31.40 2.80 7.22
C ALA A 394 -31.23 2.47 5.73
N GLY A 395 -31.95 1.48 5.24
CA GLY A 395 -32.10 1.19 3.82
C GLY A 395 -32.37 -0.29 3.57
N ASN A 396 -31.95 -0.83 2.43
CA ASN A 396 -32.14 -2.25 2.15
C ASN A 396 -30.80 -2.96 2.22
N ASP A 397 -30.47 -3.47 3.39
CA ASP A 397 -29.11 -3.89 3.70
C ASP A 397 -28.90 -5.38 3.51
N THR A 398 -27.65 -5.76 3.26
CA THR A 398 -27.21 -7.15 3.21
C THR A 398 -26.09 -7.37 4.22
N ILE A 399 -26.37 -8.15 5.27
CA ILE A 399 -25.40 -8.45 6.33
C ILE A 399 -25.07 -9.95 6.33
N LEU A 400 -23.78 -10.28 6.21
CA LEU A 400 -23.23 -11.63 6.22
C LEU A 400 -22.12 -11.72 7.29
N ALA A 401 -22.40 -12.39 8.42
CA ALA A 401 -21.51 -12.42 9.59
C ALA A 401 -20.59 -13.66 9.70
N TYR A 402 -20.84 -14.68 8.89
CA TYR A 402 -20.04 -15.91 8.79
C TYR A 402 -19.78 -16.67 10.11
N GLU A 403 -18.69 -16.42 10.84
CA GLU A 403 -18.32 -17.22 12.02
C GLU A 403 -18.40 -16.38 13.30
N GLY A 404 -18.86 -16.97 14.40
CA GLY A 404 -18.91 -16.33 15.71
C GLY A 404 -20.34 -16.21 16.23
N ASN A 405 -20.50 -15.76 17.48
CA ASN A 405 -21.81 -15.47 18.04
C ASN A 405 -22.11 -13.99 17.80
N ASN A 406 -22.95 -13.68 16.82
CA ASN A 406 -23.14 -12.32 16.33
C ASN A 406 -24.47 -11.74 16.80
N PHE A 407 -24.50 -10.42 16.95
CA PHE A 407 -25.71 -9.63 17.06
C PHE A 407 -25.93 -8.91 15.72
N ILE A 408 -27.12 -9.08 15.14
CA ILE A 408 -27.43 -8.57 13.81
C ILE A 408 -28.76 -7.82 13.85
N TYR A 409 -28.73 -6.57 13.40
CA TYR A 409 -29.89 -5.71 13.25
C TYR A 409 -29.85 -5.05 11.87
N GLY A 410 -30.81 -5.40 11.01
CA GLY A 410 -30.93 -4.79 9.67
C GLY A 410 -31.31 -3.32 9.76
N GLY A 411 -32.32 -3.01 10.57
CA GLY A 411 -32.81 -1.65 10.73
C GLY A 411 -34.04 -1.38 9.86
N THR A 412 -34.22 -0.13 9.43
CA THR A 412 -35.40 0.25 8.65
C THR A 412 -35.20 -0.06 7.18
N GLY A 413 -36.11 -0.85 6.61
CA GLY A 413 -36.15 -1.19 5.19
C GLY A 413 -36.18 -2.70 4.98
N ASN A 414 -35.81 -3.19 3.79
CA ASN A 414 -35.95 -4.61 3.46
C ASN A 414 -34.59 -5.29 3.44
N ASP A 415 -34.26 -5.96 4.53
CA ASP A 415 -32.89 -6.45 4.74
C ASP A 415 -32.75 -7.95 4.50
N PHE A 416 -31.53 -8.34 4.17
CA PHE A 416 -31.08 -9.72 4.13
C PHE A 416 -30.02 -9.94 5.21
N LEU A 417 -30.30 -10.82 6.16
CA LEU A 417 -29.44 -11.06 7.33
C LEU A 417 -28.99 -12.53 7.37
N SER A 418 -27.70 -12.75 7.56
CA SER A 418 -27.12 -14.08 7.72
C SER A 418 -26.03 -14.06 8.79
N GLY A 419 -26.27 -14.78 9.89
CA GLY A 419 -25.36 -14.94 11.02
C GLY A 419 -24.26 -15.96 10.75
N GLY A 420 -24.62 -17.07 10.13
CA GLY A 420 -23.66 -18.06 9.65
C GLY A 420 -23.52 -19.23 10.62
N VAL A 421 -22.36 -19.37 11.25
CA VAL A 421 -22.03 -20.43 12.21
C VAL A 421 -21.72 -19.81 13.57
N GLY A 422 -22.45 -20.22 14.60
CA GLY A 422 -22.33 -19.73 15.97
C GLY A 422 -23.70 -19.51 16.58
N ASP A 423 -23.79 -19.09 17.85
CA ASP A 423 -25.09 -18.75 18.45
C ASP A 423 -25.41 -17.28 18.17
N ASP A 424 -26.22 -17.01 17.15
CA ASP A 424 -26.51 -15.66 16.65
C ASP A 424 -27.81 -15.08 17.23
N ILE A 425 -27.88 -13.75 17.28
CA ILE A 425 -29.05 -12.99 17.72
C ILE A 425 -29.48 -12.03 16.62
N TYR A 426 -30.70 -12.21 16.14
CA TYR A 426 -31.35 -11.31 15.18
C TYR A 426 -32.36 -10.43 15.91
N LEU A 427 -32.18 -9.11 15.85
CA LEU A 427 -33.15 -8.15 16.37
C LEU A 427 -34.05 -7.66 15.24
N ILE A 428 -35.36 -7.61 15.50
CA ILE A 428 -36.35 -7.03 14.59
C ILE A 428 -37.26 -6.07 15.36
N THR A 429 -37.57 -4.92 14.77
CA THR A 429 -38.49 -3.91 15.33
C THR A 429 -39.70 -3.64 14.42
N PRO A 430 -40.76 -2.94 14.88
CA PRO A 430 -41.96 -2.72 14.06
C PRO A 430 -41.74 -1.73 12.91
N ASN A 431 -40.61 -1.03 12.90
CA ASN A 431 -40.26 -0.08 11.85
C ASN A 431 -39.42 -0.72 10.74
N ASP A 432 -38.95 -1.94 10.95
CA ASP A 432 -38.29 -2.74 9.92
C ASP A 432 -39.31 -3.07 8.82
N GLY A 433 -38.83 -3.39 7.62
CA GLY A 433 -39.68 -3.73 6.48
C GLY A 433 -39.83 -5.23 6.32
N HIS A 434 -39.49 -5.73 5.14
CA HIS A 434 -39.46 -7.16 4.84
C HIS A 434 -38.06 -7.71 5.04
N THR A 435 -37.82 -8.34 6.18
CA THR A 435 -36.52 -8.94 6.51
C THR A 435 -36.49 -10.42 6.12
N VAL A 436 -35.41 -10.85 5.48
CA VAL A 436 -35.10 -12.25 5.20
C VAL A 436 -33.91 -12.67 6.05
N ILE A 437 -34.06 -13.74 6.81
CA ILE A 437 -33.00 -14.34 7.62
C ILE A 437 -32.61 -15.69 7.02
N GLU A 438 -31.32 -15.90 6.79
CA GLU A 438 -30.74 -17.20 6.42
C GLU A 438 -29.63 -17.58 7.41
N ASP A 439 -29.86 -18.64 8.16
CA ASP A 439 -28.89 -19.20 9.10
C ASP A 439 -28.33 -20.53 8.60
N THR A 440 -27.11 -20.85 9.03
CA THR A 440 -26.40 -22.08 8.63
C THR A 440 -25.84 -22.90 9.80
N GLY A 441 -26.02 -22.48 11.06
CA GLY A 441 -25.87 -23.36 12.21
C GLY A 441 -25.57 -22.64 13.53
N GLY A 442 -26.32 -22.99 14.57
CA GLY A 442 -26.21 -22.32 15.87
C GLY A 442 -27.27 -22.78 16.86
N ASN A 443 -27.33 -22.09 18.01
CA ASN A 443 -28.56 -21.99 18.80
C ASN A 443 -29.04 -20.53 18.76
N ASP A 444 -29.77 -20.20 17.71
CA ASP A 444 -30.02 -18.83 17.32
C ASP A 444 -31.27 -18.28 17.98
N THR A 445 -31.26 -16.96 18.20
CA THR A 445 -32.36 -16.25 18.83
C THR A 445 -32.86 -15.11 17.95
N LEU A 446 -34.13 -15.17 17.56
CA LEU A 446 -34.86 -14.04 17.00
C LEU A 446 -35.55 -13.26 18.12
N ILE A 447 -35.30 -11.95 18.20
CA ILE A 447 -35.93 -11.03 19.14
C ILE A 447 -36.85 -10.09 18.37
N LEU A 448 -38.15 -10.19 18.63
CA LEU A 448 -39.17 -9.27 18.15
C LEU A 448 -39.40 -8.20 19.22
N TYR A 449 -38.74 -7.06 19.07
CA TYR A 449 -38.79 -5.96 20.03
C TYR A 449 -39.85 -4.93 19.65
N GLY A 450 -40.56 -4.37 20.63
CA GLY A 450 -41.63 -3.40 20.34
C GLY A 450 -42.94 -4.03 19.89
N MET A 451 -43.08 -5.35 20.03
CA MET A 451 -44.14 -6.16 19.43
C MET A 451 -44.90 -6.98 20.48
N ASP A 452 -46.18 -7.26 20.21
CA ASP A 452 -47.01 -8.14 21.04
C ASP A 452 -47.24 -9.51 20.38
N GLU A 453 -47.35 -10.57 21.19
CA GLU A 453 -47.57 -11.96 20.72
C GLU A 453 -48.84 -12.11 19.86
N GLY A 454 -49.85 -11.26 20.07
CA GLY A 454 -51.09 -11.26 19.29
C GLY A 454 -51.00 -10.51 17.95
N GLU A 455 -49.95 -9.74 17.72
CA GLU A 455 -49.77 -8.93 16.51
C GLU A 455 -49.26 -9.76 15.33
N PHE A 456 -48.77 -10.98 15.58
CA PHE A 456 -48.16 -11.82 14.55
C PHE A 456 -48.81 -13.19 14.46
N HIS A 457 -48.74 -13.75 13.26
CA HIS A 457 -49.00 -15.15 13.00
C HIS A 457 -47.92 -15.70 12.08
N THR A 458 -47.70 -17.00 12.15
CA THR A 458 -46.73 -17.70 11.31
C THR A 458 -47.41 -18.38 10.13
N VAL A 459 -46.76 -18.33 8.98
CA VAL A 459 -47.18 -18.98 7.74
C VAL A 459 -46.02 -19.78 7.18
N GLU A 460 -46.25 -21.03 6.83
CA GLU A 460 -45.28 -21.82 6.06
C GLU A 460 -45.40 -21.47 4.57
N GLU A 461 -44.32 -20.97 3.98
CA GLU A 461 -44.23 -20.68 2.54
C GLU A 461 -43.18 -21.61 1.90
N GLY A 462 -43.60 -22.80 1.48
CA GLY A 462 -42.69 -23.81 0.95
C GLY A 462 -41.84 -24.44 2.06
N GLU A 463 -40.54 -24.17 2.05
CA GLU A 463 -39.62 -24.57 3.13
C GLU A 463 -39.40 -23.45 4.16
N ASP A 464 -39.81 -22.22 3.84
CA ASP A 464 -39.58 -21.03 4.67
C ASP A 464 -40.66 -20.88 5.75
N LEU A 465 -40.28 -20.33 6.91
CA LEU A 465 -41.22 -19.90 7.96
C LEU A 465 -41.34 -18.38 7.93
N VAL A 466 -42.56 -17.86 7.81
CA VAL A 466 -42.80 -16.41 7.68
C VAL A 466 -43.65 -15.90 8.82
N PHE A 467 -43.14 -14.93 9.57
CA PHE A 467 -43.90 -14.14 10.53
C PHE A 467 -44.55 -12.96 9.81
N LYS A 468 -45.86 -12.84 9.93
CA LYS A 468 -46.66 -11.77 9.32
C LYS A 468 -47.54 -11.10 10.36
N LEU A 469 -47.86 -9.83 10.12
CA LEU A 469 -48.83 -9.12 10.96
C LEU A 469 -50.21 -9.77 10.86
N SER A 470 -50.85 -10.01 11.99
CA SER A 470 -52.21 -10.56 12.13
C SER A 470 -53.29 -9.61 11.61
N ASN A 471 -52.99 -8.30 11.48
CA ASN A 471 -53.90 -7.36 10.86
C ASN A 471 -53.74 -7.35 9.32
N PRO A 472 -54.75 -7.80 8.55
CA PRO A 472 -54.65 -7.91 7.09
C PRO A 472 -54.40 -6.58 6.37
N GLU A 473 -54.75 -5.44 6.98
CA GLU A 473 -54.49 -4.11 6.40
C GLU A 473 -53.00 -3.74 6.41
N PHE A 474 -52.21 -4.37 7.29
CA PHE A 474 -50.78 -4.10 7.48
C PHE A 474 -49.89 -5.30 7.14
N GLU A 475 -50.47 -6.45 6.79
CA GLU A 475 -49.75 -7.70 6.49
C GLU A 475 -48.68 -7.55 5.41
N ASN A 476 -48.86 -6.63 4.45
CA ASN A 476 -47.89 -6.35 3.38
C ASN A 476 -46.85 -5.28 3.74
N ARG A 477 -46.83 -4.77 4.97
CA ARG A 477 -45.89 -3.70 5.37
C ARG A 477 -44.69 -4.22 6.15
N PHE A 478 -44.78 -5.44 6.68
CA PHE A 478 -43.76 -6.05 7.52
C PHE A 478 -43.83 -7.56 7.38
N SER A 479 -42.68 -8.21 7.27
CA SER A 479 -42.59 -9.66 7.43
C SER A 479 -41.19 -10.08 7.80
N VAL A 480 -41.06 -11.09 8.65
CA VAL A 480 -39.78 -11.78 8.89
C VAL A 480 -39.86 -13.15 8.25
N LYS A 481 -39.05 -13.40 7.22
CA LYS A 481 -38.95 -14.68 6.54
C LYS A 481 -37.68 -15.40 6.96
N ILE A 482 -37.83 -16.51 7.67
CA ILE A 482 -36.73 -17.41 8.00
C ILE A 482 -36.62 -18.45 6.89
N LYS A 483 -35.55 -18.38 6.11
CA LYS A 483 -35.27 -19.30 5.01
C LYS A 483 -35.13 -20.72 5.54
N LYS A 484 -35.85 -21.65 4.92
CA LYS A 484 -35.91 -23.07 5.33
C LYS A 484 -36.36 -23.29 6.79
N GLY A 485 -36.83 -22.28 7.51
CA GLY A 485 -37.18 -22.40 8.93
C GLY A 485 -38.35 -23.34 9.23
N ALA A 486 -39.20 -23.65 8.24
CA ALA A 486 -40.33 -24.57 8.44
C ALA A 486 -39.92 -26.05 8.23
N ARG A 487 -39.06 -26.33 7.24
CA ARG A 487 -38.79 -27.70 6.76
C ARG A 487 -37.32 -28.02 6.45
N GLY A 488 -36.41 -27.10 6.74
CA GLY A 488 -34.96 -27.26 6.58
C GLY A 488 -34.32 -28.18 7.61
N ALA A 489 -33.01 -28.35 7.48
CA ALA A 489 -32.19 -29.01 8.50
C ALA A 489 -32.26 -28.22 9.82
N ASP A 490 -32.00 -28.88 10.94
CA ASP A 490 -32.09 -28.21 12.25
C ASP A 490 -31.09 -27.05 12.35
N GLU A 491 -29.92 -27.15 11.71
CA GLU A 491 -28.92 -26.06 11.58
C GLU A 491 -29.38 -24.86 10.73
N GLN A 492 -30.56 -24.90 10.11
CA GLN A 492 -31.09 -23.82 9.26
C GLN A 492 -32.34 -23.17 9.87
N LYS A 493 -32.62 -23.47 11.14
CA LYS A 493 -33.75 -22.93 11.89
C LYS A 493 -33.26 -21.86 12.85
N ILE A 494 -34.21 -21.12 13.39
CA ILE A 494 -33.96 -20.30 14.58
C ILE A 494 -34.57 -21.05 15.76
N GLU A 495 -33.74 -21.42 16.73
CA GLU A 495 -34.12 -22.28 17.86
C GLU A 495 -35.06 -21.54 18.83
N THR A 496 -34.83 -20.24 19.01
CA THR A 496 -35.52 -19.44 20.01
C THR A 496 -36.13 -18.17 19.42
N VAL A 497 -37.42 -17.95 19.64
CA VAL A 497 -38.07 -16.66 19.33
C VAL A 497 -38.52 -16.01 20.64
N LYS A 498 -38.12 -14.76 20.85
CA LYS A 498 -38.50 -13.95 22.02
C LYS A 498 -39.26 -12.72 21.55
N ILE A 499 -40.36 -12.43 22.22
CA ILE A 499 -41.18 -11.23 21.96
C ILE A 499 -41.05 -10.32 23.18
N HIS A 500 -40.66 -9.08 22.96
CA HIS A 500 -40.49 -8.09 24.01
C HIS A 500 -41.31 -6.83 23.71
N HIS A 501 -42.32 -6.55 24.54
CA HIS A 501 -43.09 -5.32 24.48
C HIS A 501 -42.57 -4.30 25.50
N PRO A 502 -42.26 -3.05 25.13
CA PRO A 502 -41.59 -2.05 25.98
C PRO A 502 -42.45 -1.43 27.10
N ASP A 503 -43.53 -2.08 27.54
CA ASP A 503 -44.39 -1.55 28.61
C ASP A 503 -43.80 -1.80 30.02
N LEU A 504 -42.62 -1.21 30.26
CA LEU A 504 -42.14 -0.83 31.59
C LEU A 504 -42.90 0.41 32.11
N LYS A 505 -44.24 0.29 32.23
CA LYS A 505 -45.17 1.01 33.14
C LYS A 505 -46.56 1.14 32.50
N LYS A 506 -47.47 0.28 32.96
CA LYS A 506 -48.88 0.67 33.12
C LYS A 506 -48.94 1.97 33.95
N THR A 507 -49.13 3.13 33.31
CA THR A 507 -49.94 4.23 33.84
C THR A 507 -50.41 5.08 32.66
N ILE A 508 -51.47 4.64 31.99
CA ILE A 508 -52.26 5.53 31.14
C ILE A 508 -53.06 6.43 32.08
N THR A 509 -52.73 7.71 32.12
CA THR A 509 -53.71 8.74 32.47
C THR A 509 -54.03 9.52 31.20
N ALA A 510 -55.32 9.59 30.90
CA ALA A 510 -55.87 10.22 29.71
C ALA A 510 -55.49 11.71 29.70
N ASP A 511 -54.56 12.10 28.82
CA ASP A 511 -54.46 13.45 28.21
C ASP A 511 -53.21 13.64 27.32
N ALA A 512 -52.28 12.68 27.22
CA ALA A 512 -51.11 12.82 26.33
C ALA A 512 -51.40 12.32 24.90
N GLN A 513 -52.20 13.07 24.14
CA GLN A 513 -52.36 12.89 22.68
C GLN A 513 -51.98 14.14 21.88
N LYS A 514 -51.04 14.95 22.40
CA LYS A 514 -50.51 16.11 21.66
C LYS A 514 -48.99 16.18 21.74
N GLU A 515 -48.41 16.12 20.53
CA GLU A 515 -47.06 16.55 20.15
C GLU A 515 -45.91 15.70 20.74
N MET A 516 -45.58 14.61 20.04
CA MET A 516 -44.23 14.04 20.07
C MET A 516 -43.28 14.99 19.35
N THR A 517 -42.26 15.50 20.06
CA THR A 517 -41.19 16.31 19.49
C THR A 517 -40.15 15.44 18.76
N GLN A 518 -39.39 16.04 17.85
CA GLN A 518 -38.35 15.39 17.04
C GLN A 518 -37.27 14.67 17.88
N GLU A 519 -37.05 15.16 19.12
CA GLU A 519 -36.16 14.58 20.15
C GLU A 519 -36.65 13.21 20.68
N GLU A 520 -37.94 12.87 20.54
CA GLU A 520 -38.50 11.57 20.93
C GLU A 520 -38.46 10.54 19.78
N LYS A 521 -38.23 10.99 18.54
CA LYS A 521 -37.97 10.09 17.39
C LYS A 521 -36.56 9.50 17.45
N GLU A 522 -35.55 10.34 17.71
CA GLU A 522 -34.14 9.89 17.86
C GLU A 522 -33.95 8.91 19.04
N LYS A 523 -34.79 9.02 20.09
CA LYS A 523 -34.79 8.08 21.22
C LYS A 523 -35.43 6.72 20.92
N ARG A 524 -36.15 6.56 19.80
CA ARG A 524 -36.73 5.28 19.37
C ARG A 524 -35.83 4.49 18.42
N GLU A 525 -34.81 5.13 17.84
CA GLU A 525 -33.83 4.47 16.96
C GLU A 525 -32.76 3.71 17.75
N HIS A 526 -32.56 4.04 19.02
CA HIS A 526 -31.59 3.35 19.88
C HIS A 526 -32.26 2.27 20.73
N ILE A 527 -31.72 1.04 20.66
CA ILE A 527 -32.06 -0.08 21.54
C ILE A 527 -31.98 0.41 23.01
N PRO A 528 -33.05 0.29 23.82
CA PRO A 528 -33.04 0.85 25.16
C PRO A 528 -31.94 0.25 26.05
N PRO A 529 -31.30 1.06 26.93
CA PRO A 529 -30.17 0.61 27.76
C PRO A 529 -30.46 -0.65 28.59
N GLU A 530 -31.71 -0.84 29.03
CA GLU A 530 -32.15 -2.03 29.74
C GLU A 530 -32.16 -3.29 28.86
N LEU A 531 -32.60 -3.17 27.60
CA LEU A 531 -32.53 -4.26 26.64
C LEU A 531 -31.07 -4.54 26.28
N MET A 532 -30.26 -3.50 26.06
CA MET A 532 -28.83 -3.64 25.83
C MET A 532 -28.13 -4.40 26.97
N LYS A 533 -28.51 -4.11 28.22
CA LYS A 533 -27.99 -4.82 29.40
C LYS A 533 -28.46 -6.28 29.47
N GLU A 534 -29.68 -6.58 29.02
CA GLU A 534 -30.19 -7.95 28.91
C GLU A 534 -29.48 -8.72 27.80
N LEU A 535 -29.32 -8.12 26.61
CA LEU A 535 -28.54 -8.66 25.48
C LEU A 535 -27.09 -8.96 25.89
N MET A 536 -26.45 -8.00 26.57
CA MET A 536 -25.10 -8.18 27.14
C MET A 536 -25.02 -9.30 28.19
N SER A 537 -26.11 -9.63 28.87
CA SER A 537 -26.15 -10.75 29.82
C SER A 537 -26.24 -12.11 29.11
N TYR A 538 -26.96 -12.22 27.99
CA TYR A 538 -26.98 -13.43 27.16
C TYR A 538 -25.59 -13.76 26.61
N PHE A 539 -24.85 -12.74 26.17
CA PHE A 539 -23.46 -12.89 25.74
C PHE A 539 -22.51 -13.35 26.86
N ASN A 540 -22.74 -12.91 28.10
CA ASN A 540 -21.91 -13.28 29.25
C ASN A 540 -22.26 -14.66 29.85
N ASP A 541 -23.52 -15.08 29.83
CA ASP A 541 -23.95 -16.39 30.35
C ASP A 541 -23.49 -17.53 29.42
N ASN A 542 -23.45 -17.31 28.10
CA ASN A 542 -22.87 -18.25 27.14
C ASN A 542 -21.32 -18.31 27.19
N GLN A 543 -20.65 -17.42 27.93
CA GLN A 543 -19.22 -17.59 28.29
C GLN A 543 -18.99 -18.62 29.42
N SER A 544 -20.04 -19.16 30.03
CA SER A 544 -19.94 -20.07 31.18
C SER A 544 -20.17 -21.54 30.82
N GLY A 545 -19.53 -22.04 29.77
CA GLY A 545 -19.82 -23.39 29.29
C GLY A 545 -18.74 -24.19 28.56
N SER A 546 -17.45 -23.87 28.69
CA SER A 546 -16.31 -24.84 28.58
C SER A 546 -14.94 -24.19 28.32
N PHE A 547 -14.86 -22.91 27.95
CA PHE A 547 -13.57 -22.29 27.60
C PHE A 547 -12.76 -21.81 28.82
N ARG A 548 -13.41 -21.34 29.90
CA ARG A 548 -12.71 -20.95 31.15
C ARG A 548 -12.27 -22.14 32.02
N GLN A 549 -12.88 -23.32 31.87
CA GLN A 549 -12.50 -24.53 32.63
C GLN A 549 -11.36 -25.35 32.01
N LYS A 550 -10.91 -25.01 30.79
CA LYS A 550 -9.74 -25.64 30.16
C LYS A 550 -8.45 -24.83 30.31
N ILE A 551 -8.54 -23.52 30.53
CA ILE A 551 -7.36 -22.67 30.78
C ILE A 551 -7.04 -22.54 32.28
N ALA A 552 -8.02 -22.67 33.18
CA ALA A 552 -7.77 -22.72 34.63
C ALA A 552 -7.34 -24.11 35.16
N ARG A 553 -7.37 -25.17 34.33
CA ARG A 553 -6.91 -26.52 34.72
C ARG A 553 -5.48 -26.84 34.29
N ASP A 554 -4.90 -26.08 33.35
CA ASP A 554 -3.51 -26.26 32.91
C ASP A 554 -2.53 -25.21 33.47
N GLN A 555 -3.01 -24.18 34.19
CA GLN A 555 -2.12 -23.28 34.95
C GLN A 555 -1.73 -23.82 36.34
N ASP A 556 -2.55 -24.69 36.97
CA ASP A 556 -2.23 -25.30 38.27
C ASP A 556 -1.52 -26.67 38.17
N GLN A 557 -1.39 -27.25 36.97
CA GLN A 557 -0.56 -28.46 36.74
C GLN A 557 0.89 -28.17 36.32
N LEU A 558 1.25 -26.92 36.01
CA LEU A 558 2.65 -26.54 35.74
C LEU A 558 3.40 -25.95 36.95
N ILE A 559 2.69 -25.61 38.04
CA ILE A 559 3.31 -25.08 39.27
C ILE A 559 3.64 -26.18 40.30
N SER A 560 3.16 -27.44 40.14
CA SER A 560 3.47 -28.55 41.05
C SER A 560 4.59 -29.51 40.58
N VAL A 561 5.32 -29.18 39.51
CA VAL A 561 6.47 -29.99 39.01
C VAL A 561 7.83 -29.31 39.27
N LEU A 562 7.86 -28.13 39.90
CA LEU A 562 9.11 -27.41 40.25
C LEU A 562 9.25 -27.03 41.74
N SER A 563 8.58 -27.76 42.64
CA SER A 563 8.87 -27.72 44.08
C SER A 563 9.08 -29.11 44.69
N ASN A 564 9.91 -29.94 44.03
CA ASN A 564 10.74 -30.99 44.63
C ASN A 564 11.90 -31.36 43.70
#